data_AF-A0A517SXM5-F1
#
_entry.id   AF-A0A517SXM5-F1
#
_cell.length_a   1.000
_cell.length_b   1.000
_cell.length_c   1.000
_cell.angle_alpha   90.00
_cell.angle_beta   90.00
_cell.angle_gamma   90.00
#
_symmetry.space_group_name_H-M   'P 1'
#
loop_
_entity.id
_entity.type
_entity.pdbx_description
1 polymer ?
#
loop_
_entity_poly.entity_id
_entity_poly.type
_entity_poly.pdbx_seq_one_letter_code
_entity_poly.pdbx_strand_id
1 'polypeptide(L)' 'MDKKQKKRLDVINKKLTSLRQQLSGSRQQADDLDELKELEDQIAKLEAEAAAIKASK' A
#
# COMPACT_ATOMS: atom_id res chain seq x y z
N MET A 1 16.98 -5.49 10.84
CA MET A 1 15.52 -5.37 11.06
C MET A 1 15.12 -5.93 12.40
N ASP A 2 14.69 -5.05 13.30
CA ASP A 2 14.10 -5.41 14.59
C ASP A 2 12.71 -6.08 14.42
N LYS A 3 12.28 -6.84 15.43
CA LYS A 3 10.96 -7.49 15.52
C LYS A 3 9.82 -6.50 15.29
N LYS A 4 9.97 -5.25 15.75
CA LYS A 4 8.98 -4.18 15.51
C LYS A 4 8.90 -3.80 14.02
N GLN A 5 10.04 -3.64 13.37
CA GLN A 5 10.11 -3.31 11.94
C GLN A 5 9.52 -4.42 11.06
N LYS A 6 9.81 -5.69 11.38
CA LYS A 6 9.22 -6.85 10.69
C LYS A 6 7.69 -6.84 10.80
N LYS A 7 7.15 -6.69 12.02
CA LYS A 7 5.69 -6.60 12.24
C LYS A 7 5.06 -5.43 11.48
N ARG A 8 5.72 -4.26 11.47
CA ARG A 8 5.24 -3.09 10.74
C ARG A 8 5.21 -3.36 9.23
N LEU A 9 6.27 -3.98 8.69
CA LEU A 9 6.33 -4.39 7.29
C LEU A 9 5.22 -5.39 6.94
N ASP A 10 4.95 -6.37 7.80
CA ASP A 10 3.85 -7.33 7.60
C ASP A 10 2.48 -6.66 7.56
N VAL A 11 2.23 -5.69 8.46
CA VAL A 11 1.00 -4.92 8.47
C VAL A 11 0.87 -4.06 7.21
N ILE A 12 1.95 -3.42 6.77
CA ILE A 12 1.98 -2.62 5.54
C ILE A 12 1.70 -3.50 4.32
N ASN A 13 2.33 -4.67 4.23
CA ASN A 13 2.10 -5.61 3.13
C ASN A 13 0.65 -6.09 3.09
N LYS A 14 0.03 -6.39 4.24
CA LYS A 14 -1.40 -6.75 4.31
C LYS A 14 -2.30 -5.62 3.81
N LYS A 15 -2.02 -4.37 4.22
CA LYS A 15 -2.75 -3.20 3.74
C LYS A 15 -2.58 -2.99 2.24
N LEU A 16 -1.36 -3.12 1.73
CA LEU A 16 -1.07 -3.02 0.29
C LEU A 16 -1.84 -4.05 -0.52
N THR A 17 -1.94 -5.29 -0.06
CA THR A 17 -2.73 -6.32 -0.75
C THR A 17 -4.21 -5.91 -0.86
N SER A 18 -4.79 -5.41 0.23
CA SER A 18 -6.18 -4.95 0.24
C SER A 18 -6.40 -3.75 -0.68
N LEU A 19 -5.52 -2.74 -0.60
CA LEU A 19 -5.62 -1.53 -1.43
C LEU A 19 -5.45 -1.83 -2.91
N ARG A 20 -4.56 -2.75 -3.28
CA ARG A 20 -4.40 -3.19 -4.67
C ARG A 20 -5.62 -3.94 -5.20
N GLN A 21 -6.30 -4.73 -4.36
CA GLN A 21 -7.57 -5.36 -4.73
C GLN A 21 -8.67 -4.32 -4.93
N GLN A 22 -8.77 -3.33 -4.03
CA GLN A 22 -9.70 -2.21 -4.17
C GLN A 22 -9.41 -1.39 -5.43
N LEU A 23 -8.15 -1.07 -5.70
CA LEU A 23 -7.74 -0.37 -6.92
C LEU A 23 -8.11 -1.17 -8.17
N SER A 24 -7.89 -2.49 -8.17
CA SER A 24 -8.29 -3.33 -9.30
C SER A 24 -9.80 -3.32 -9.52
N GLY A 25 -10.60 -3.32 -8.45
CA GLY A 25 -12.06 -3.22 -8.54
C GLY A 25 -12.53 -1.85 -9.05
N SER A 26 -12.02 -0.77 -8.45
CA SER A 26 -12.34 0.60 -8.83
C SER A 26 -11.88 0.90 -10.27
N ARG A 27 -10.74 0.36 -10.72
CA ARG A 27 -10.27 0.47 -12.12
C ARG A 27 -11.17 -0.25 -13.11
N GLN A 28 -11.76 -1.38 -12.70
CA GLN A 28 -12.70 -2.14 -13.53
C GLN A 28 -14.06 -1.46 -13.63
N GLN A 29 -14.49 -0.80 -12.55
CA GLN A 29 -15.75 -0.07 -12.51
C GLN A 29 -15.62 1.30 -13.21
N ALA A 30 -14.42 1.90 -13.22
CA ALA A 30 -14.11 3.18 -13.88
C ALA A 30 -15.08 4.32 -13.53
N ASP A 31 -15.70 4.23 -12.35
CA ASP A 31 -16.79 5.13 -11.92
C ASP A 31 -16.26 6.41 -11.27
N ASP A 32 -15.09 6.36 -10.62
CA ASP A 32 -14.52 7.51 -9.91
C ASP A 32 -13.00 7.62 -10.08
N LEU A 33 -12.57 8.63 -10.84
CA LEU A 33 -11.15 8.93 -11.08
C LEU A 33 -10.45 9.47 -9.84
N ASP A 34 -11.17 10.13 -8.94
CA ASP A 34 -10.61 10.68 -7.71
C ASP A 34 -10.34 9.55 -6.71
N GLU A 35 -11.25 8.59 -6.58
CA GLU A 35 -11.04 7.39 -5.76
C GLU A 35 -9.82 6.58 -6.25
N LEU A 36 -9.69 6.41 -7.57
CA LEU A 36 -8.52 5.75 -8.15
C LEU A 36 -7.21 6.43 -7.77
N LYS A 37 -7.20 7.76 -7.84
CA LYS A 37 -6.03 8.56 -7.49
C LYS A 37 -5.70 8.47 -6.01
N GLU A 38 -6.71 8.51 -5.14
CA GLU A 38 -6.52 8.32 -3.69
C GLU A 38 -5.96 6.94 -3.37
N LEU A 39 -6.45 5.88 -4.02
CA LEU A 39 -5.95 4.52 -3.85
C LEU A 39 -4.49 4.39 -4.34
N GLU A 40 -4.16 4.98 -5.49
CA GLU A 40 -2.79 5.02 -6.02
C GLU A 40 -1.84 5.77 -5.07
N ASP A 41 -2.25 6.93 -4.55
CA ASP A 41 -1.46 7.71 -3.60
C ASP A 41 -1.23 6.97 -2.27
N GLN A 42 -2.26 6.29 -1.76
CA GLN A 42 -2.16 5.47 -0.55
C GLN A 42 -1.22 4.27 -0.74
N ILE A 43 -1.29 3.61 -1.89
CA ILE A 43 -0.37 2.52 -2.25
C ILE A 43 1.07 3.06 -2.33
N ALA A 44 1.30 4.17 -3.03
CA ALA A 44 2.63 4.76 -3.19
C ALA A 44 3.25 5.14 -1.84
N LYS A 45 2.45 5.73 -0.93
CA LYS A 45 2.89 6.09 0.42
C LYS A 45 3.31 4.86 1.23
N LEU A 46 2.51 3.79 1.19
CA LEU A 46 2.81 2.55 1.90
C LEU A 46 3.99 1.79 1.30
N GLU A 47 4.17 1.84 -0.02
CA GLU A 47 5.35 1.29 -0.70
C GLU A 47 6.62 2.03 -0.31
N ALA A 48 6.57 3.37 -0.25
CA ALA A 48 7.69 4.18 0.23
C ALA A 48 8.05 3.86 1.68
N GLU A 49 7.05 3.69 2.56
CA GLU A 49 7.26 3.30 3.95
C GLU A 49 7.84 1.89 4.06
N ALA A 50 7.34 0.93 3.27
CA ALA A 50 7.90 -0.41 3.21
C ALA A 50 9.35 -0.42 2.70
N ALA A 51 9.66 0.39 1.69
CA ALA A 51 11.01 0.56 1.15
C ALA A 51 11.96 1.17 2.19
N ALA A 52 11.51 2.19 2.92
CA ALA A 52 12.29 2.79 4.01
C ALA A 52 12.59 1.79 5.14
N ILE A 53 11.60 0.98 5.53
CA ILE A 53 11.80 -0.09 6.51
C ILE A 53 12.78 -1.15 5.99
N LYS A 54 12.71 -1.50 4.70
CA LYS A 54 13.66 -2.40 4.01
C LYS A 54 15.08 -1.84 3.95
N ALA A 55 15.22 -0.54 3.74
CA ALA A 55 16.51 0.15 3.66
C ALA A 55 17.15 0.39 5.04
N SER A 56 16.34 0.50 6.10
CA SER A 56 16.76 0.75 7.49
C SER A 56 17.39 -0.48 8.18
N LYS A 57 18.29 -1.19 7.48
CA LYS A 57 18.94 -2.46 7.83
C LYS A 57 19.14 -2.71 9.33
#